data_AF-E2SQA6-F1
#
_entry.id   AF-E2SQA6-F1
#
_cell.length_a   1.000
_cell.length_b   1.000
_cell.length_c   1.000
_cell.angle_alpha   90.00
_cell.angle_beta   90.00
_cell.angle_gamma   90.00
#
_symmetry.space_group_name_H-M   'P 1'
#
loop_
_entity.id
_entity.type
_entity.pdbx_description
1 polymer ?
#
loop_
_entity_poly.entity_id
_entity_poly.type
_entity_poly.pdbx_seq_one_letter_code
_entity_poly.pdbx_strand_id
1 'polypeptide(L)'
;MTDEFYELDKTVETLLFDEEGPDTDGNNWTSFEDAFSDLKNLKSPEDAIIPDKVREQIVNASYLFTRSGIEKIPASYRFPENATTVLSSFSQCEKLTMIEEGFQLSENITDAGSLFLGCISLETIPTDLFGNPKGELGARYFFSGCSSLKNINLIIPEGVTDIESMFAECSSLSGFVSLPSTITEMRGIFRLAGSEATTNQPGYHTPIVMYYDPSNSVIQEALKDPVEYNFYDAIENPNGKVTPVPKPAATSTNLLNAKINASKQLVESSVHVQVKVTDPEDTAQKQPVSNPKEDQTLPKESDVELKKDIEEDDENKQKDTAADNTIDQMVPVDKENNTVSQKLTTKE
;
A
#
# COMPACT_ATOMS: atom_id res chain seq x y z
N MET A 1 -23.21 -13.15 18.24
CA MET A 1 -23.22 -11.72 18.58
C MET A 1 -24.65 -11.31 18.89
N THR A 2 -24.83 -10.61 19.99
CA THR A 2 -26.10 -10.08 20.49
C THR A 2 -26.51 -8.81 19.74
N ASP A 3 -27.75 -8.36 19.93
CA ASP A 3 -28.27 -7.16 19.26
C ASP A 3 -27.46 -5.88 19.56
N GLU A 4 -26.71 -5.84 20.68
CA GLU A 4 -25.84 -4.71 21.07
C GLU A 4 -24.73 -4.41 20.04
N PHE A 5 -24.30 -5.39 19.24
CA PHE A 5 -23.35 -5.14 18.14
C PHE A 5 -23.97 -4.34 16.98
N TYR A 6 -25.27 -4.47 16.75
CA TYR A 6 -25.96 -3.76 15.67
C TYR A 6 -26.36 -2.31 16.04
N GLU A 7 -26.31 -1.96 17.33
CA GLU A 7 -26.58 -0.60 17.84
C GLU A 7 -25.31 0.22 18.15
N LEU A 8 -24.14 -0.21 17.65
CA LEU A 8 -22.88 0.54 17.72
C LEU A 8 -23.04 1.97 17.16
N ASP A 9 -22.54 2.97 17.90
CA ASP A 9 -22.63 4.36 17.47
C ASP A 9 -21.67 4.59 16.28
N LYS A 10 -22.25 4.87 15.11
CA LYS A 10 -21.51 5.07 13.85
C LYS A 10 -20.62 6.31 13.85
N THR A 11 -20.68 7.14 14.90
CA THR A 11 -19.81 8.30 15.11
C THR A 11 -18.53 8.01 15.89
N VAL A 12 -18.34 6.77 16.39
CA VAL A 12 -17.16 6.37 17.17
C VAL A 12 -15.85 6.47 16.38
N GLU A 13 -14.84 7.06 17.01
CA GLU A 13 -13.45 7.19 16.52
C GLU A 13 -12.51 6.15 17.16
N THR A 14 -12.86 5.58 18.31
CA THR A 14 -12.08 4.52 18.98
C THR A 14 -13.02 3.59 19.76
N LEU A 15 -12.89 2.28 19.55
CA LEU A 15 -13.75 1.27 20.17
C LEU A 15 -12.94 0.32 21.03
N LEU A 16 -13.37 0.13 22.28
CA LEU A 16 -12.74 -0.76 23.26
C LEU A 16 -13.71 -1.86 23.68
N PHE A 17 -13.30 -3.12 23.55
CA PHE A 17 -13.95 -4.24 24.25
C PHE A 17 -13.38 -4.41 25.66
N ASP A 18 -14.20 -4.93 26.57
CA ASP A 18 -13.76 -5.33 27.91
C ASP A 18 -13.04 -6.68 27.92
N GLU A 19 -12.27 -6.96 28.97
CA GLU A 19 -11.41 -8.14 29.09
C GLU A 19 -12.17 -9.48 29.17
N GLU A 20 -13.48 -9.41 29.41
CA GLU A 20 -14.36 -10.58 29.50
C GLU A 20 -15.06 -10.88 28.16
N GLY A 21 -15.24 -9.85 27.31
CA GLY A 21 -16.05 -9.89 26.10
C GLY A 21 -17.55 -9.72 26.42
N PRO A 22 -18.35 -9.15 25.49
CA PRO A 22 -19.78 -8.98 25.68
C PRO A 22 -20.54 -10.32 25.72
N ASP A 23 -20.75 -10.81 26.96
CA ASP A 23 -21.60 -11.94 27.40
C ASP A 23 -20.85 -13.25 27.75
N THR A 24 -20.89 -13.59 29.05
CA THR A 24 -20.20 -14.74 29.68
C THR A 24 -21.00 -16.04 29.67
N ASP A 25 -22.19 -16.08 29.05
CA ASP A 25 -23.07 -17.26 28.96
C ASP A 25 -22.60 -18.34 27.95
N GLY A 26 -21.29 -18.63 27.94
CA GLY A 26 -20.70 -19.71 27.14
C GLY A 26 -20.60 -19.41 25.64
N ASN A 27 -20.60 -18.14 25.26
CA ASN A 27 -20.54 -17.73 23.85
C ASN A 27 -19.23 -18.14 23.16
N ASN A 28 -19.39 -18.69 21.97
CA ASN A 28 -18.29 -19.12 21.11
C ASN A 28 -17.74 -17.92 20.32
N TRP A 29 -16.65 -17.31 20.81
CA TRP A 29 -16.00 -16.12 20.27
C TRP A 29 -15.37 -16.27 18.87
N THR A 30 -15.61 -17.39 18.19
CA THR A 30 -15.03 -17.71 16.88
C THR A 30 -15.51 -16.85 15.73
N SER A 31 -16.54 -16.00 15.89
CA SER A 31 -17.04 -15.14 14.81
C SER A 31 -17.14 -13.68 15.22
N PHE A 32 -16.39 -12.82 14.53
CA PHE A 32 -16.40 -11.36 14.61
C PHE A 32 -16.96 -10.72 13.33
N GLU A 33 -17.94 -11.39 12.74
CA GLU A 33 -18.61 -10.95 11.53
C GLU A 33 -19.26 -9.58 11.70
N ASP A 34 -18.97 -8.65 10.77
CA ASP A 34 -19.49 -7.27 10.75
C ASP A 34 -19.21 -6.41 12.01
N ALA A 35 -18.33 -6.82 12.93
CA ALA A 35 -18.22 -6.19 14.26
C ALA A 35 -17.88 -4.67 14.27
N PHE A 36 -17.20 -4.16 13.23
CA PHE A 36 -16.86 -2.74 13.02
C PHE A 36 -17.43 -2.19 11.70
N SER A 37 -18.45 -2.88 11.16
CA SER A 37 -19.15 -2.51 9.93
C SER A 37 -19.84 -1.15 10.10
N ASP A 38 -19.80 -0.33 9.05
CA ASP A 38 -20.35 1.03 9.01
C ASP A 38 -19.82 2.05 10.06
N LEU A 39 -18.73 1.79 10.78
CA LEU A 39 -18.11 2.78 11.67
C LEU A 39 -17.38 3.88 10.87
N LYS A 40 -18.13 4.87 10.37
CA LYS A 40 -17.68 5.90 9.40
C LYS A 40 -16.60 6.87 9.92
N ASN A 41 -16.38 6.89 11.22
CA ASN A 41 -15.41 7.74 11.92
C ASN A 41 -14.17 6.98 12.43
N LEU A 42 -14.17 5.65 12.38
CA LEU A 42 -13.01 4.81 12.70
C LEU A 42 -11.98 4.90 11.55
N LYS A 43 -10.77 5.41 11.80
CA LYS A 43 -9.80 5.78 10.74
C LYS A 43 -8.68 4.76 10.53
N SER A 44 -8.28 4.05 11.59
CA SER A 44 -7.33 2.96 11.56
C SER A 44 -8.00 1.68 12.08
N PRO A 45 -7.67 0.48 11.55
CA PRO A 45 -8.19 -0.77 12.11
C PRO A 45 -7.59 -1.08 13.49
N GLU A 46 -6.53 -0.35 13.88
CA GLU A 46 -5.93 -0.40 15.22
C GLU A 46 -6.74 0.42 16.25
N ASP A 47 -7.65 1.29 15.81
CA ASP A 47 -8.56 2.05 16.69
C ASP A 47 -9.70 1.15 17.26
N ALA A 48 -9.85 -0.07 16.75
CA ALA A 48 -10.77 -1.09 17.23
C ALA A 48 -10.03 -2.15 18.06
N ILE A 49 -9.94 -1.91 19.36
CA ILE A 49 -9.09 -2.70 20.28
C ILE A 49 -9.88 -3.89 20.84
N ILE A 50 -9.55 -5.08 20.34
CA ILE A 50 -10.01 -6.38 20.83
C ILE A 50 -8.94 -6.97 21.77
N PRO A 51 -9.25 -7.27 23.05
CA PRO A 51 -8.32 -7.92 23.98
C PRO A 51 -7.81 -9.28 23.49
N ASP A 52 -6.54 -9.57 23.78
CA ASP A 52 -5.83 -10.76 23.28
C ASP A 52 -6.59 -12.07 23.54
N LYS A 53 -7.12 -12.26 24.76
CA LYS A 53 -7.93 -13.42 25.15
C LYS A 53 -9.16 -13.66 24.27
N VAL A 54 -9.76 -12.59 23.73
CA VAL A 54 -10.90 -12.67 22.80
C VAL A 54 -10.37 -12.87 21.38
N ARG A 55 -9.34 -12.10 21.00
CA ARG A 55 -8.66 -12.14 19.70
C ARG A 55 -8.14 -13.53 19.36
N GLU A 56 -7.56 -14.25 20.31
CA GLU A 56 -7.07 -15.63 20.15
C GLU A 56 -8.19 -16.63 19.80
N GLN A 57 -9.46 -16.32 20.08
CA GLN A 57 -10.58 -17.23 19.81
C GLN A 57 -11.20 -17.02 18.42
N ILE A 58 -10.91 -15.90 17.74
CA ILE A 58 -11.57 -15.52 16.48
C ILE A 58 -11.06 -16.38 15.32
N VAL A 59 -12.00 -17.02 14.61
CA VAL A 59 -11.75 -17.86 13.43
C VAL A 59 -12.35 -17.25 12.16
N ASN A 60 -13.53 -16.62 12.29
CA ASN A 60 -14.18 -15.84 11.25
C ASN A 60 -14.09 -14.35 11.60
N ALA A 61 -13.36 -13.59 10.78
CA ALA A 61 -13.26 -12.14 10.86
C ALA A 61 -13.78 -11.50 9.54
N SER A 62 -14.73 -12.15 8.87
CA SER A 62 -15.35 -11.65 7.64
C SER A 62 -16.12 -10.35 7.89
N TYR A 63 -16.18 -9.48 6.89
CA TYR A 63 -16.89 -8.20 6.89
C TYR A 63 -16.48 -7.21 8.00
N LEU A 64 -15.42 -7.51 8.76
CA LEU A 64 -15.07 -6.88 10.05
C LEU A 64 -15.14 -5.35 10.05
N PHE A 65 -14.59 -4.67 9.05
CA PHE A 65 -14.59 -3.21 8.87
C PHE A 65 -15.36 -2.77 7.60
N THR A 66 -16.32 -3.56 7.12
CA THR A 66 -17.06 -3.27 5.88
C THR A 66 -17.72 -1.88 5.95
N ARG A 67 -17.62 -1.08 4.89
CA ARG A 67 -18.18 0.28 4.81
C ARG A 67 -17.69 1.22 5.94
N SER A 68 -16.61 0.91 6.66
CA SER A 68 -16.09 1.76 7.73
C SER A 68 -15.40 3.03 7.21
N GLY A 69 -14.95 3.89 8.14
CA GLY A 69 -14.27 5.15 7.85
C GLY A 69 -12.78 5.03 7.55
N ILE A 70 -12.23 3.81 7.45
CA ILE A 70 -10.80 3.53 7.48
C ILE A 70 -10.09 4.29 6.35
N GLU A 71 -9.09 5.09 6.72
CA GLU A 71 -8.33 5.94 5.80
C GLU A 71 -7.02 5.27 5.37
N LYS A 72 -6.50 4.36 6.21
CA LYS A 72 -5.20 3.69 6.04
C LYS A 72 -5.14 2.37 6.82
N ILE A 73 -4.42 1.38 6.30
CA ILE A 73 -4.07 0.15 7.03
C ILE A 73 -2.58 0.18 7.39
N PRO A 74 -2.22 0.26 8.70
CA PRO A 74 -0.83 0.27 9.16
C PRO A 74 -0.08 -1.03 8.90
N ALA A 75 1.25 -0.94 8.74
CA ALA A 75 2.13 -2.09 8.55
C ALA A 75 2.17 -3.02 9.76
N SER A 76 1.79 -2.52 10.95
CA SER A 76 1.63 -3.25 12.20
C SER A 76 0.30 -3.99 12.32
N TYR A 77 -0.75 -3.58 11.60
CA TYR A 77 -2.06 -4.20 11.73
C TYR A 77 -2.01 -5.67 11.30
N ARG A 78 -2.65 -6.54 12.07
CA ARG A 78 -2.83 -7.95 11.73
C ARG A 78 -4.28 -8.33 11.99
N PHE A 79 -4.77 -9.29 11.24
CA PHE A 79 -5.99 -10.01 11.62
C PHE A 79 -5.74 -10.85 12.90
N PRO A 80 -6.80 -11.34 13.56
CA PRO A 80 -6.66 -12.31 14.66
C PRO A 80 -5.84 -13.55 14.22
N GLU A 81 -4.99 -14.08 15.09
CA GLU A 81 -3.99 -15.10 14.70
C GLU A 81 -4.61 -16.41 14.21
N ASN A 82 -5.73 -16.81 14.83
CA ASN A 82 -6.48 -18.02 14.50
C ASN A 82 -7.57 -17.81 13.45
N ALA A 83 -7.64 -16.61 12.84
CA ALA A 83 -8.57 -16.36 11.74
C ALA A 83 -8.22 -17.23 10.51
N THR A 84 -9.23 -17.89 9.95
CA THR A 84 -9.15 -18.65 8.70
C THR A 84 -9.92 -17.98 7.56
N THR A 85 -10.87 -17.09 7.87
CA THR A 85 -11.58 -16.27 6.88
C THR A 85 -11.62 -14.80 7.27
N VAL A 86 -11.34 -13.95 6.28
CA VAL A 86 -11.41 -12.48 6.30
C VAL A 86 -12.14 -11.97 5.05
N LEU A 87 -13.17 -12.71 4.64
CA LEU A 87 -13.98 -12.40 3.46
C LEU A 87 -14.55 -10.98 3.58
N SER A 88 -14.31 -10.12 2.59
CA SER A 88 -14.83 -8.74 2.54
C SER A 88 -14.46 -7.81 3.71
N SER A 89 -13.48 -8.14 4.55
CA SER A 89 -13.28 -7.42 5.83
C SER A 89 -12.95 -5.92 5.73
N PHE A 90 -12.48 -5.43 4.59
CA PHE A 90 -12.32 -3.98 4.31
C PHE A 90 -13.14 -3.54 3.09
N SER A 91 -14.13 -4.32 2.67
CA SER A 91 -15.01 -4.01 1.54
C SER A 91 -15.70 -2.65 1.74
N GLN A 92 -15.74 -1.83 0.69
CA GLN A 92 -16.36 -0.51 0.66
C GLN A 92 -15.79 0.47 1.70
N CYS A 93 -14.53 0.31 2.14
CA CYS A 93 -13.78 1.36 2.82
C CYS A 93 -13.42 2.46 1.81
N GLU A 94 -14.41 3.25 1.38
CA GLU A 94 -14.27 4.24 0.30
C GLU A 94 -13.23 5.33 0.60
N LYS A 95 -12.89 5.55 1.87
CA LYS A 95 -11.83 6.45 2.33
C LYS A 95 -10.43 5.83 2.38
N LEU A 96 -10.29 4.52 2.23
CA LEU A 96 -9.00 3.83 2.36
C LEU A 96 -8.12 4.25 1.18
N THR A 97 -7.02 4.95 1.47
CA THR A 97 -6.09 5.48 0.45
C THR A 97 -4.82 4.64 0.30
N MET A 98 -4.41 3.96 1.37
CA MET A 98 -3.12 3.28 1.45
C MET A 98 -3.17 2.07 2.37
N ILE A 99 -2.56 0.98 1.91
CA ILE A 99 -2.15 -0.14 2.75
C ILE A 99 -0.61 -0.07 2.85
N GLU A 100 -0.07 0.05 4.07
CA GLU A 100 1.38 0.23 4.24
C GLU A 100 2.20 -1.03 3.92
N GLU A 101 3.34 -0.84 3.26
CA GLU A 101 4.33 -1.89 3.02
C GLU A 101 4.72 -2.58 4.34
N GLY A 102 4.64 -3.92 4.37
CA GLY A 102 4.79 -4.73 5.58
C GLY A 102 3.48 -5.19 6.24
N PHE A 103 2.32 -4.68 5.81
CA PHE A 103 1.04 -5.36 6.07
C PHE A 103 0.95 -6.65 5.24
N GLN A 104 0.60 -7.76 5.88
CA GLN A 104 0.48 -9.09 5.25
C GLN A 104 -0.67 -9.89 5.85
N LEU A 105 -1.30 -10.75 5.04
CA LEU A 105 -2.21 -11.78 5.55
C LEU A 105 -1.46 -12.86 6.34
N SER A 106 -2.10 -13.34 7.42
CA SER A 106 -1.59 -14.44 8.25
C SER A 106 -1.65 -15.77 7.48
N GLU A 107 -0.65 -16.63 7.69
CA GLU A 107 -0.50 -17.92 6.99
C GLU A 107 -1.66 -18.92 7.18
N ASN A 108 -2.53 -18.70 8.18
CA ASN A 108 -3.69 -19.54 8.49
C ASN A 108 -4.96 -19.17 7.68
N ILE A 109 -4.95 -18.04 6.96
CA ILE A 109 -6.09 -17.56 6.17
C ILE A 109 -6.27 -18.41 4.91
N THR A 110 -7.49 -18.90 4.68
CA THR A 110 -7.89 -19.71 3.51
C THR A 110 -8.93 -19.03 2.61
N ASP A 111 -9.70 -18.07 3.11
CA ASP A 111 -10.57 -17.22 2.29
C ASP A 111 -10.37 -15.74 2.66
N ALA A 112 -9.97 -14.95 1.67
CA ALA A 112 -9.85 -13.49 1.73
C ALA A 112 -10.53 -12.85 0.50
N GLY A 113 -11.54 -13.51 -0.07
CA GLY A 113 -12.30 -12.98 -1.19
C GLY A 113 -12.90 -11.60 -0.88
N SER A 114 -12.94 -10.73 -1.88
CA SER A 114 -13.50 -9.37 -1.79
C SER A 114 -12.87 -8.47 -0.72
N LEU A 115 -11.69 -8.81 -0.16
CA LEU A 115 -11.14 -8.15 1.04
C LEU A 115 -11.14 -6.62 0.95
N PHE A 116 -10.76 -6.06 -0.20
CA PHE A 116 -10.74 -4.61 -0.48
C PHE A 116 -11.74 -4.20 -1.60
N LEU A 117 -12.76 -5.02 -1.88
CA LEU A 117 -13.80 -4.75 -2.87
C LEU A 117 -14.38 -3.33 -2.71
N GLY A 118 -14.32 -2.50 -3.74
CA GLY A 118 -14.90 -1.16 -3.73
C GLY A 118 -14.17 -0.14 -2.84
N CYS A 119 -12.89 -0.35 -2.49
CA CYS A 119 -12.06 0.70 -1.89
C CYS A 119 -11.67 1.73 -2.96
N ILE A 120 -12.64 2.54 -3.40
CA ILE A 120 -12.49 3.40 -4.59
C ILE A 120 -11.30 4.37 -4.54
N SER A 121 -10.90 4.82 -3.34
CA SER A 121 -9.79 5.76 -3.13
C SER A 121 -8.42 5.07 -2.92
N LEU A 122 -8.35 3.74 -2.91
CA LEU A 122 -7.13 3.00 -2.60
C LEU A 122 -6.10 3.19 -3.72
N GLU A 123 -5.04 3.94 -3.46
CA GLU A 123 -4.03 4.26 -4.46
C GLU A 123 -2.84 3.28 -4.47
N THR A 124 -2.46 2.78 -3.29
CA THR A 124 -1.18 2.07 -3.07
C THR A 124 -1.33 0.85 -2.15
N ILE A 125 -0.63 -0.23 -2.51
CA ILE A 125 -0.65 -1.52 -1.81
C ILE A 125 0.77 -2.09 -1.65
N PRO A 126 1.02 -2.96 -0.65
CA PRO A 126 2.30 -3.64 -0.45
C PRO A 126 2.69 -4.56 -1.60
N THR A 127 4.00 -4.81 -1.73
CA THR A 127 4.53 -5.80 -2.68
C THR A 127 4.12 -7.23 -2.31
N ASP A 128 4.27 -7.59 -1.03
CA ASP A 128 4.10 -8.97 -0.50
C ASP A 128 2.83 -9.13 0.36
N LEU A 129 1.70 -8.56 -0.09
CA LEU A 129 0.45 -8.43 0.66
C LEU A 129 -0.17 -9.76 1.15
N PHE A 130 -0.07 -10.83 0.37
CA PHE A 130 -0.68 -12.13 0.69
C PHE A 130 0.10 -12.95 1.73
N GLY A 131 1.26 -12.48 2.17
CA GLY A 131 2.13 -13.22 3.09
C GLY A 131 2.61 -14.54 2.48
N ASN A 132 2.56 -15.62 3.26
CA ASN A 132 2.88 -16.98 2.82
C ASN A 132 1.76 -17.95 3.29
N PRO A 133 0.72 -18.20 2.49
CA PRO A 133 -0.35 -19.12 2.86
C PRO A 133 0.16 -20.55 3.11
N LYS A 134 -0.31 -21.21 4.17
CA LYS A 134 0.00 -22.63 4.45
C LYS A 134 -0.68 -23.61 3.50
N GLY A 135 -1.75 -23.18 2.82
CA GLY A 135 -2.60 -24.01 1.97
C GLY A 135 -3.28 -23.17 0.90
N GLU A 136 -4.41 -23.65 0.39
CA GLU A 136 -5.19 -22.94 -0.62
C GLU A 136 -5.80 -21.65 -0.04
N LEU A 137 -5.60 -20.53 -0.75
CA LEU A 137 -6.16 -19.22 -0.44
C LEU A 137 -7.04 -18.72 -1.58
N GLY A 138 -8.32 -18.54 -1.31
CA GLY A 138 -9.27 -17.86 -2.19
C GLY A 138 -9.12 -16.33 -2.10
N ALA A 139 -8.94 -15.68 -3.26
CA ALA A 139 -8.74 -14.23 -3.39
C ALA A 139 -9.53 -13.63 -4.59
N ARG A 140 -10.66 -14.24 -4.95
CA ARG A 140 -11.65 -13.65 -5.87
C ARG A 140 -12.08 -12.23 -5.46
N TYR A 141 -12.29 -11.35 -6.42
CA TYR A 141 -12.75 -9.96 -6.26
C TYR A 141 -11.90 -9.06 -5.34
N PHE A 142 -10.70 -9.48 -4.95
CA PHE A 142 -9.90 -8.90 -3.85
C PHE A 142 -9.77 -7.37 -3.89
N PHE A 143 -9.53 -6.79 -5.08
CA PHE A 143 -9.46 -5.34 -5.32
C PHE A 143 -10.53 -4.84 -6.30
N SER A 144 -11.55 -5.64 -6.62
CA SER A 144 -12.55 -5.27 -7.62
C SER A 144 -13.17 -3.90 -7.28
N GLY A 145 -13.25 -2.98 -8.24
CA GLY A 145 -13.74 -1.62 -8.04
C GLY A 145 -12.79 -0.65 -7.31
N CYS A 146 -11.52 -1.00 -7.06
CA CYS A 146 -10.50 -0.05 -6.58
C CYS A 146 -10.03 0.87 -7.72
N SER A 147 -10.90 1.78 -8.15
CA SER A 147 -10.69 2.59 -9.37
C SER A 147 -9.47 3.51 -9.32
N SER A 148 -9.03 3.98 -8.14
CA SER A 148 -7.81 4.77 -7.96
C SER A 148 -6.50 3.96 -7.84
N LEU A 149 -6.56 2.63 -7.78
CA LEU A 149 -5.37 1.77 -7.58
C LEU A 149 -4.43 1.87 -8.78
N LYS A 150 -3.16 2.19 -8.55
CA LYS A 150 -2.18 2.52 -9.60
C LYS A 150 -0.76 2.15 -9.20
N ASN A 151 0.12 1.97 -10.19
CA ASN A 151 1.56 1.70 -10.01
C ASN A 151 1.87 0.52 -9.07
N ILE A 152 1.12 -0.57 -9.16
CA ILE A 152 1.31 -1.76 -8.32
C ILE A 152 2.63 -2.49 -8.65
N ASN A 153 3.17 -3.19 -7.65
CA ASN A 153 4.24 -4.17 -7.84
C ASN A 153 3.90 -5.41 -7.01
N LEU A 154 2.82 -6.12 -7.39
CA LEU A 154 2.22 -7.15 -6.53
C LEU A 154 2.79 -8.54 -6.81
N ILE A 155 3.22 -9.22 -5.75
CA ILE A 155 3.57 -10.64 -5.78
C ILE A 155 2.42 -11.45 -5.17
N ILE A 156 1.84 -12.33 -6.00
CA ILE A 156 0.84 -13.32 -5.55
C ILE A 156 1.59 -14.65 -5.33
N PRO A 157 1.67 -15.17 -4.10
CA PRO A 157 2.48 -16.34 -3.76
C PRO A 157 1.79 -17.64 -4.17
N GLU A 158 2.58 -18.71 -4.27
CA GLU A 158 2.05 -20.08 -4.38
C GLU A 158 1.12 -20.38 -3.19
N GLY A 159 0.03 -21.09 -3.45
CA GLY A 159 -1.06 -21.32 -2.49
C GLY A 159 -2.29 -20.46 -2.78
N VAL A 160 -2.15 -19.29 -3.41
CA VAL A 160 -3.33 -18.60 -3.97
C VAL A 160 -3.82 -19.38 -5.20
N THR A 161 -5.12 -19.71 -5.22
CA THR A 161 -5.73 -20.57 -6.25
C THR A 161 -6.82 -19.85 -7.06
N ASP A 162 -7.67 -19.07 -6.40
CA ASP A 162 -8.76 -18.31 -7.03
C ASP A 162 -8.48 -16.81 -7.01
N ILE A 163 -8.39 -16.21 -8.21
CA ILE A 163 -8.23 -14.77 -8.43
C ILE A 163 -9.29 -14.21 -9.40
N GLU A 164 -10.48 -14.83 -9.46
CA GLU A 164 -11.63 -14.37 -10.26
C GLU A 164 -11.86 -12.87 -10.07
N SER A 165 -11.86 -12.10 -11.16
CA SER A 165 -12.15 -10.65 -11.15
C SER A 165 -11.34 -9.82 -10.14
N MET A 166 -10.14 -10.28 -9.74
CA MET A 166 -9.33 -9.64 -8.69
C MET A 166 -9.12 -8.14 -8.89
N PHE A 167 -8.91 -7.69 -10.13
CA PHE A 167 -8.71 -6.28 -10.51
C PHE A 167 -9.81 -5.74 -11.42
N ALA A 168 -10.99 -6.37 -11.44
CA ALA A 168 -12.10 -5.86 -12.22
C ALA A 168 -12.40 -4.40 -11.83
N GLU A 169 -12.67 -3.53 -12.81
CA GLU A 169 -13.01 -2.12 -12.62
C GLU A 169 -11.94 -1.26 -11.88
N CYS A 170 -10.70 -1.75 -11.75
CA CYS A 170 -9.54 -0.95 -11.33
C CYS A 170 -9.07 -0.05 -12.50
N SER A 171 -9.83 0.99 -12.83
CA SER A 171 -9.66 1.78 -14.06
C SER A 171 -8.28 2.47 -14.17
N SER A 172 -7.71 2.95 -13.07
CA SER A 172 -6.37 3.56 -13.01
C SER A 172 -5.21 2.56 -13.01
N LEU A 173 -5.48 1.25 -13.01
CA LEU A 173 -4.46 0.24 -12.73
C LEU A 173 -3.30 0.25 -13.73
N SER A 174 -2.11 0.33 -13.17
CA SER A 174 -0.83 0.22 -13.86
C SER A 174 0.15 -0.53 -12.96
N GLY A 175 1.21 -1.09 -13.53
CA GLY A 175 2.33 -1.69 -12.80
C GLY A 175 2.57 -3.15 -13.18
N PHE A 176 3.13 -3.89 -12.22
CA PHE A 176 3.51 -5.29 -12.37
C PHE A 176 2.72 -6.17 -11.41
N VAL A 177 2.32 -7.35 -11.88
CA VAL A 177 1.70 -8.40 -11.06
C VAL A 177 2.31 -9.76 -11.41
N SER A 178 2.67 -10.53 -10.40
CA SER A 178 3.33 -11.83 -10.54
C SER A 178 2.40 -12.93 -10.03
N LEU A 179 1.82 -13.72 -10.95
CA LEU A 179 0.85 -14.79 -10.64
C LEU A 179 1.54 -16.11 -10.30
N PRO A 180 1.07 -16.89 -9.32
CA PRO A 180 1.65 -18.18 -8.96
C PRO A 180 1.33 -19.27 -9.99
N SER A 181 2.02 -20.41 -9.88
CA SER A 181 1.72 -21.61 -10.65
C SER A 181 0.42 -22.30 -10.19
N THR A 182 -0.06 -22.02 -8.98
CA THR A 182 -1.26 -22.63 -8.36
C THR A 182 -2.62 -22.12 -8.84
N ILE A 183 -2.70 -21.13 -9.75
CA ILE A 183 -4.00 -20.57 -10.18
C ILE A 183 -4.90 -21.63 -10.84
N THR A 184 -6.09 -21.81 -10.28
CA THR A 184 -7.16 -22.66 -10.81
C THR A 184 -8.34 -21.86 -11.36
N GLU A 185 -8.49 -20.60 -10.94
CA GLU A 185 -9.56 -19.70 -11.39
C GLU A 185 -9.05 -18.26 -11.54
N MET A 186 -9.45 -17.58 -12.63
CA MET A 186 -9.04 -16.20 -12.92
C MET A 186 -10.00 -15.42 -13.85
N ARG A 187 -11.24 -15.89 -14.08
CA ARG A 187 -12.21 -15.23 -14.98
C ARG A 187 -12.32 -13.73 -14.72
N GLY A 188 -12.25 -12.93 -15.78
CA GLY A 188 -12.43 -11.47 -15.68
C GLY A 188 -11.39 -10.72 -14.85
N ILE A 189 -10.24 -11.35 -14.50
CA ILE A 189 -9.20 -10.78 -13.62
C ILE A 189 -8.89 -9.30 -13.87
N PHE A 190 -8.78 -8.85 -15.13
CA PHE A 190 -8.53 -7.45 -15.50
C PHE A 190 -9.70 -6.78 -16.23
N ARG A 191 -10.95 -7.25 -16.08
CA ARG A 191 -12.12 -6.66 -16.75
C ARG A 191 -12.19 -5.15 -16.46
N LEU A 192 -12.00 -4.32 -17.49
CA LEU A 192 -11.92 -2.85 -17.40
C LEU A 192 -10.71 -2.27 -16.63
N ALA A 193 -9.77 -3.09 -16.16
CA ALA A 193 -8.57 -2.64 -15.47
C ALA A 193 -7.64 -1.85 -16.39
N GLY A 194 -7.01 -0.80 -15.84
CA GLY A 194 -6.09 0.07 -16.58
C GLY A 194 -6.72 0.84 -17.74
N SER A 195 -8.05 0.84 -17.87
CA SER A 195 -8.79 1.53 -18.94
C SER A 195 -8.48 3.04 -18.98
N GLU A 196 -8.38 3.68 -17.82
CA GLU A 196 -8.08 5.10 -17.64
C GLU A 196 -6.58 5.39 -17.41
N ALA A 197 -5.75 4.36 -17.21
CA ALA A 197 -4.31 4.53 -17.07
C ALA A 197 -3.69 5.20 -18.32
N THR A 198 -3.01 6.32 -18.09
CA THR A 198 -2.45 7.22 -19.11
C THR A 198 -0.98 6.97 -19.43
N THR A 199 -0.30 6.14 -18.63
CA THR A 199 1.13 5.82 -18.75
C THR A 199 1.36 4.33 -18.98
N ASN A 200 2.22 4.00 -19.93
CA ASN A 200 2.67 2.63 -20.19
C ASN A 200 3.88 2.26 -19.31
N GLN A 201 4.07 0.97 -19.04
CA GLN A 201 5.23 0.50 -18.29
C GLN A 201 6.53 0.63 -19.09
N PRO A 202 7.68 0.92 -18.44
CA PRO A 202 8.98 0.92 -19.09
C PRO A 202 9.25 -0.39 -19.85
N GLY A 203 9.49 -0.29 -21.16
CA GLY A 203 9.74 -1.45 -22.04
C GLY A 203 8.50 -2.12 -22.63
N TYR A 204 7.28 -1.67 -22.31
CA TYR A 204 6.03 -2.24 -22.79
C TYR A 204 5.07 -1.14 -23.32
N HIS A 205 4.12 -1.50 -24.18
CA HIS A 205 3.11 -0.56 -24.70
C HIS A 205 1.78 -0.60 -23.93
N THR A 206 1.77 -1.21 -22.74
CA THR A 206 0.60 -1.34 -21.87
C THR A 206 0.88 -0.79 -20.47
N PRO A 207 -0.14 -0.32 -19.72
CA PRO A 207 0.00 0.10 -18.33
C PRO A 207 0.22 -1.05 -17.34
N ILE A 208 -0.21 -2.28 -17.64
CA ILE A 208 -0.09 -3.44 -16.76
C ILE A 208 0.78 -4.52 -17.43
N VAL A 209 1.66 -5.14 -16.64
CA VAL A 209 2.47 -6.31 -17.04
C VAL A 209 2.19 -7.46 -16.08
N MET A 210 1.73 -8.59 -16.61
CA MET A 210 1.41 -9.78 -15.83
C MET A 210 2.43 -10.89 -16.08
N TYR A 211 3.23 -11.22 -15.05
CA TYR A 211 4.15 -12.35 -15.09
C TYR A 211 3.46 -13.65 -14.67
N TYR A 212 3.55 -14.70 -15.50
CA TYR A 212 2.86 -15.98 -15.26
C TYR A 212 3.73 -17.20 -15.51
N ASP A 213 3.39 -18.35 -14.91
CA ASP A 213 4.03 -19.63 -15.23
C ASP A 213 3.43 -20.23 -16.53
N PRO A 214 4.21 -20.45 -17.60
CA PRO A 214 3.71 -21.00 -18.86
C PRO A 214 3.23 -22.46 -18.79
N SER A 215 3.52 -23.17 -17.70
CA SER A 215 3.01 -24.53 -17.46
C SER A 215 1.59 -24.56 -16.86
N ASN A 216 1.10 -23.45 -16.30
CA ASN A 216 -0.25 -23.39 -15.76
C ASN A 216 -1.30 -23.41 -16.89
N SER A 217 -2.07 -24.49 -16.97
CA SER A 217 -3.06 -24.70 -18.03
C SER A 217 -4.24 -23.72 -18.01
N VAL A 218 -4.61 -23.18 -16.84
CA VAL A 218 -5.71 -22.20 -16.71
C VAL A 218 -5.29 -20.86 -17.31
N ILE A 219 -4.08 -20.40 -16.99
CA ILE A 219 -3.51 -19.20 -17.61
C ILE A 219 -3.31 -19.42 -19.12
N GLN A 220 -2.84 -20.60 -19.55
CA GLN A 220 -2.74 -20.94 -20.98
C GLN A 220 -4.09 -20.96 -21.71
N GLU A 221 -5.19 -21.31 -21.05
CA GLU A 221 -6.54 -21.24 -21.64
C GLU A 221 -7.06 -19.80 -21.68
N ALA A 222 -6.91 -19.06 -20.57
CA ALA A 222 -7.32 -17.66 -20.46
C ALA A 222 -6.62 -16.76 -21.49
N LEU A 223 -5.37 -17.05 -21.86
CA LEU A 223 -4.63 -16.37 -22.93
C LEU A 223 -5.23 -16.59 -24.35
N LYS A 224 -6.14 -17.55 -24.53
CA LYS A 224 -6.85 -17.79 -25.80
C LYS A 224 -8.15 -17.00 -25.93
N ASP A 225 -8.73 -16.54 -24.82
CA ASP A 225 -9.83 -15.57 -24.80
C ASP A 225 -9.35 -14.21 -24.25
N PRO A 226 -8.63 -13.41 -25.05
CA PRO A 226 -8.17 -12.09 -24.63
C PRO A 226 -9.30 -11.14 -24.22
N VAL A 227 -10.54 -11.38 -24.68
CA VAL A 227 -11.69 -10.50 -24.43
C VAL A 227 -12.28 -10.75 -23.03
N GLU A 228 -12.51 -12.01 -22.66
CA GLU A 228 -13.08 -12.38 -21.35
C GLU A 228 -12.16 -11.92 -20.19
N TYR A 229 -10.84 -12.06 -20.35
CA TYR A 229 -9.86 -11.77 -19.31
C TYR A 229 -9.22 -10.37 -19.43
N ASN A 230 -9.53 -9.63 -20.50
CA ASN A 230 -8.93 -8.33 -20.87
C ASN A 230 -7.40 -8.36 -21.02
N PHE A 231 -6.86 -9.48 -21.50
CA PHE A 231 -5.46 -9.59 -21.93
C PHE A 231 -5.32 -9.11 -23.37
N TYR A 232 -4.30 -8.34 -23.71
CA TYR A 232 -4.12 -7.92 -25.09
C TYR A 232 -2.65 -7.67 -25.42
N ASP A 233 -2.17 -8.32 -26.49
CA ASP A 233 -0.81 -8.17 -26.98
C ASP A 233 -0.53 -6.71 -27.38
N ALA A 234 0.55 -6.17 -26.80
CA ALA A 234 1.12 -4.85 -27.04
C ALA A 234 1.53 -4.60 -28.51
N ILE A 235 1.69 -5.65 -29.31
CA ILE A 235 2.15 -5.57 -30.71
C ILE A 235 0.96 -5.47 -31.69
N GLU A 236 -0.15 -6.17 -31.43
CA GLU A 236 -1.28 -6.26 -32.36
C GLU A 236 -2.55 -5.50 -31.93
N ASN A 237 -2.72 -5.14 -30.66
CA ASN A 237 -3.85 -4.33 -30.20
C ASN A 237 -3.40 -2.99 -29.57
N PRO A 238 -3.58 -1.84 -30.26
CA PRO A 238 -3.23 -0.53 -29.72
C PRO A 238 -4.09 -0.08 -28.54
N ASN A 239 -5.18 -0.79 -28.23
CA ASN A 239 -6.03 -0.56 -27.05
C ASN A 239 -5.68 -1.50 -25.88
N GLY A 240 -4.67 -2.36 -26.02
CA GLY A 240 -4.34 -3.37 -25.02
C GLY A 240 -3.89 -2.76 -23.69
N LYS A 241 -4.39 -3.30 -22.57
CA LYS A 241 -4.08 -2.78 -21.22
C LYS A 241 -3.19 -3.70 -20.37
N VAL A 242 -3.06 -4.98 -20.72
CA VAL A 242 -2.28 -5.98 -19.99
C VAL A 242 -1.37 -6.75 -20.95
N THR A 243 -0.05 -6.63 -20.78
CA THR A 243 0.92 -7.50 -21.46
C THR A 243 1.20 -8.73 -20.60
N PRO A 244 0.84 -9.95 -21.03
CA PRO A 244 1.24 -11.18 -20.37
C PRO A 244 2.71 -11.53 -20.74
N VAL A 245 3.53 -11.83 -19.73
CA VAL A 245 4.96 -12.16 -19.90
C VAL A 245 5.26 -13.50 -19.21
N PRO A 246 5.73 -14.53 -19.94
CA PRO A 246 6.15 -15.77 -19.30
C PRO A 246 7.28 -15.52 -18.29
N LYS A 247 7.13 -16.02 -17.07
CA LYS A 247 8.23 -16.12 -16.11
C LYS A 247 9.33 -17.00 -16.72
N PRO A 248 10.62 -16.63 -16.61
CA PRO A 248 11.70 -17.50 -17.05
C PRO A 248 11.62 -18.80 -16.25
N ALA A 249 11.65 -19.95 -16.95
CA ALA A 249 11.52 -21.26 -16.33
C ALA A 249 12.44 -21.38 -15.11
N ALA A 250 11.87 -21.84 -14.00
CA ALA A 250 12.52 -21.83 -12.68
C ALA A 250 13.68 -22.83 -12.62
N THR A 251 14.85 -22.42 -13.11
CA THR A 251 16.13 -23.01 -12.72
C THR A 251 16.53 -22.46 -11.36
N SER A 252 17.12 -23.29 -10.50
CA SER A 252 17.30 -23.00 -9.06
C SER A 252 18.14 -21.76 -8.74
N THR A 253 18.86 -21.21 -9.72
CA THR A 253 19.61 -19.95 -9.67
C THR A 253 18.73 -18.70 -9.72
N ASN A 254 17.53 -18.76 -10.33
CA ASN A 254 16.73 -17.57 -10.61
C ASN A 254 16.00 -16.98 -9.38
N LEU A 255 15.67 -17.81 -8.38
CA LEU A 255 14.99 -17.33 -7.17
C LEU A 255 15.87 -16.37 -6.34
N LEU A 256 17.20 -16.56 -6.39
CA LEU A 256 18.16 -15.66 -5.75
C LEU A 256 18.31 -14.35 -6.56
N ASN A 257 18.36 -14.45 -7.89
CA ASN A 257 18.47 -13.28 -8.78
C ASN A 257 17.20 -12.40 -8.77
N ALA A 258 16.01 -12.99 -8.64
CA ALA A 258 14.75 -12.24 -8.52
C ALA A 258 14.75 -11.36 -7.26
N LYS A 259 15.15 -11.92 -6.11
CA LYS A 259 15.31 -11.15 -4.86
C LYS A 259 16.37 -10.05 -4.99
N ILE A 260 17.51 -10.33 -5.62
CA ILE A 260 18.58 -9.34 -5.86
C ILE A 260 18.13 -8.21 -6.79
N ASN A 261 17.36 -8.49 -7.85
CA ASN A 261 16.91 -7.47 -8.80
C ASN A 261 15.82 -6.56 -8.19
N ALA A 262 14.88 -7.12 -7.42
CA ALA A 262 13.93 -6.33 -6.63
C ALA A 262 14.67 -5.41 -5.63
N SER A 263 15.70 -5.93 -4.95
CA SER A 263 16.55 -5.13 -4.05
C SER A 263 17.33 -4.03 -4.80
N LYS A 264 17.82 -4.27 -6.02
CA LYS A 264 18.53 -3.25 -6.81
C LYS A 264 17.63 -2.11 -7.25
N GLN A 265 16.40 -2.40 -7.67
CA GLN A 265 15.45 -1.39 -8.13
C GLN A 265 15.04 -0.42 -7.00
N LEU A 266 15.02 -0.90 -5.75
CA LEU A 266 14.84 -0.08 -4.54
C LEU A 266 16.07 0.76 -4.18
N VAL A 267 17.28 0.31 -4.53
CA VAL A 267 18.52 1.08 -4.31
C VAL A 267 18.67 2.20 -5.34
N GLU A 268 18.34 1.95 -6.61
CA GLU A 268 18.44 2.94 -7.69
C GLU A 268 17.44 4.10 -7.55
N SER A 269 16.26 3.87 -6.96
CA SER A 269 15.32 4.94 -6.60
C SER A 269 15.74 5.75 -5.35
N SER A 270 16.63 5.20 -4.52
CA SER A 270 17.08 5.81 -3.26
C SER A 270 18.31 6.73 -3.38
N VAL A 271 18.99 6.75 -4.54
CA VAL A 271 20.21 7.56 -4.75
C VAL A 271 19.95 8.74 -5.68
N HIS A 272 19.31 9.78 -5.14
CA HIS A 272 19.32 11.14 -5.70
C HIS A 272 19.86 12.15 -4.67
N VAL A 273 20.98 11.82 -4.03
CA VAL A 273 21.77 12.77 -3.23
C VAL A 273 22.83 13.39 -4.13
N GLN A 274 22.67 14.66 -4.51
CA GLN A 274 23.72 15.40 -5.22
C GLN A 274 24.88 15.73 -4.29
N VAL A 275 25.90 14.87 -4.25
CA VAL A 275 27.17 15.17 -3.60
C VAL A 275 28.06 15.95 -4.57
N LYS A 276 28.19 17.26 -4.32
CA LYS A 276 29.12 18.14 -5.04
C LYS A 276 30.54 17.87 -4.57
N VAL A 277 31.29 17.05 -5.32
CA VAL A 277 32.71 16.78 -5.02
C VAL A 277 33.57 17.95 -5.51
N THR A 278 34.28 18.59 -4.58
CA THR A 278 35.43 19.46 -4.87
C THR A 278 36.70 18.64 -4.72
N ASP A 279 37.43 18.43 -5.82
CA ASP A 279 38.75 17.79 -5.77
C ASP A 279 39.78 18.67 -5.05
N PRO A 280 40.64 18.09 -4.18
CA PRO A 280 41.78 18.79 -3.60
C PRO A 280 42.97 18.84 -4.55
N GLU A 281 43.83 19.84 -4.34
CA GLU A 281 45.01 20.15 -5.15
C GLU A 281 46.04 19.01 -5.20
N ASP A 282 46.71 18.83 -6.35
CA ASP A 282 48.07 18.30 -6.41
C ASP A 282 48.98 19.29 -7.16
N THR A 283 50.21 19.43 -6.70
CA THR A 283 51.14 20.50 -7.08
C THR A 283 52.48 19.95 -7.57
N ALA A 284 52.82 20.15 -8.86
CA ALA A 284 54.16 20.60 -9.29
C ALA A 284 54.36 20.71 -10.83
N GLN A 285 54.48 21.96 -11.30
CA GLN A 285 55.55 22.48 -12.18
C GLN A 285 56.04 21.65 -13.40
N LYS A 286 55.77 22.15 -14.63
CA LYS A 286 56.75 22.95 -15.43
C LYS A 286 56.17 23.51 -16.75
N GLN A 287 56.69 24.67 -17.14
CA GLN A 287 56.34 25.54 -18.29
C GLN A 287 57.46 25.48 -19.38
N PRO A 288 57.41 26.21 -20.53
CA PRO A 288 56.32 26.98 -21.19
C PRO A 288 56.27 26.85 -22.76
N VAL A 289 55.50 27.76 -23.42
CA VAL A 289 55.47 28.16 -24.87
C VAL A 289 54.90 27.10 -25.86
N SER A 290 54.05 27.39 -26.87
CA SER A 290 53.69 28.66 -27.57
C SER A 290 52.24 28.71 -28.11
N ASN A 291 51.63 29.89 -28.13
CA ASN A 291 50.40 30.25 -28.91
C ASN A 291 50.81 30.74 -30.34
N PRO A 292 49.94 30.90 -31.38
CA PRO A 292 48.80 31.85 -31.35
C PRO A 292 47.56 31.65 -32.31
N LYS A 293 46.46 32.40 -32.02
CA LYS A 293 45.42 32.96 -32.95
C LYS A 293 44.44 31.98 -33.65
N GLU A 294 43.21 32.33 -34.07
CA GLU A 294 42.41 33.59 -34.23
C GLU A 294 41.02 33.44 -33.49
N ASP A 295 40.33 34.44 -32.94
CA ASP A 295 39.57 35.57 -33.56
C ASP A 295 38.44 35.04 -34.51
N GLN A 296 37.12 35.35 -34.49
CA GLN A 296 36.27 36.52 -34.18
C GLN A 296 34.83 36.04 -33.83
N THR A 297 33.83 36.75 -33.28
CA THR A 297 33.64 38.05 -32.56
C THR A 297 32.22 38.07 -31.93
N LEU A 298 31.98 38.88 -30.88
CA LEU A 298 30.65 39.34 -30.43
C LEU A 298 30.29 40.71 -31.05
N PRO A 299 29.03 41.15 -30.98
CA PRO A 299 28.80 42.37 -30.19
C PRO A 299 27.49 42.43 -29.36
N LYS A 300 27.64 42.90 -28.11
CA LYS A 300 26.95 44.02 -27.43
C LYS A 300 25.43 43.95 -27.15
N GLU A 301 24.99 43.94 -25.89
CA GLU A 301 25.01 45.02 -24.84
C GLU A 301 23.87 46.05 -24.98
N SER A 302 23.08 46.21 -23.92
CA SER A 302 22.31 47.43 -23.61
C SER A 302 21.96 47.45 -22.11
N ASP A 303 22.32 48.54 -21.43
CA ASP A 303 22.28 48.72 -19.98
C ASP A 303 20.87 49.02 -19.41
N VAL A 304 20.68 48.75 -18.11
CA VAL A 304 19.88 49.61 -17.20
C VAL A 304 20.52 49.62 -15.80
N GLU A 305 20.63 50.82 -15.21
CA GLU A 305 21.28 51.11 -13.93
C GLU A 305 20.36 51.02 -12.69
N LEU A 306 21.00 50.77 -11.53
CA LEU A 306 20.75 51.34 -10.19
C LEU A 306 19.34 51.33 -9.57
N LYS A 307 19.25 50.73 -8.38
CA LYS A 307 19.35 51.52 -7.12
C LYS A 307 19.79 50.68 -5.91
N LYS A 308 20.51 51.32 -4.99
CA LYS A 308 20.75 50.87 -3.61
C LYS A 308 19.60 51.32 -2.72
N ASP A 309 19.49 50.73 -1.52
CA ASP A 309 19.57 51.49 -0.26
C ASP A 309 20.02 50.55 0.89
N ILE A 310 20.58 51.12 1.96
CA ILE A 310 21.20 50.46 3.13
C ILE A 310 20.74 51.21 4.39
N GLU A 311 20.37 50.48 5.44
CA GLU A 311 20.30 50.80 6.88
C GLU A 311 19.96 49.42 7.52
N GLU A 312 20.76 48.73 8.33
CA GLU A 312 21.77 49.05 9.37
C GLU A 312 21.21 49.68 10.66
N ASP A 313 21.84 49.29 11.79
CA ASP A 313 21.62 49.70 13.19
C ASP A 313 20.39 49.15 13.97
N ASP A 314 20.49 48.68 15.24
CA ASP A 314 21.68 48.26 16.02
C ASP A 314 21.33 47.38 17.26
N GLU A 315 22.36 46.93 17.97
CA GLU A 315 22.43 46.04 19.15
C GLU A 315 21.62 46.39 20.43
N ASN A 316 21.24 45.33 21.19
CA ASN A 316 21.82 44.99 22.52
C ASN A 316 21.24 43.62 22.99
N LYS A 317 22.03 42.57 23.31
CA LYS A 317 22.73 42.30 24.59
C LYS A 317 21.79 42.45 25.81
N GLN A 318 21.75 41.54 26.80
CA GLN A 318 22.89 40.82 27.38
C GLN A 318 22.48 39.59 28.25
N LYS A 319 23.22 38.48 28.10
CA LYS A 319 23.73 37.52 29.11
C LYS A 319 22.87 36.77 30.16
N ASP A 320 23.13 35.45 30.13
CA ASP A 320 23.63 34.57 31.22
C ASP A 320 22.88 34.44 32.55
N THR A 321 22.38 33.23 32.84
CA THR A 321 22.97 32.32 33.87
C THR A 321 22.30 30.93 33.83
N ALA A 322 22.89 29.93 34.50
CA ALA A 322 22.56 28.51 34.36
C ALA A 322 22.23 27.82 35.70
N ALA A 323 21.54 26.67 35.60
CA ALA A 323 21.27 25.66 36.66
C ALA A 323 20.40 26.16 37.86
N ASP A 324 19.49 25.40 38.47
CA ASP A 324 19.46 23.96 38.75
C ASP A 324 18.07 23.50 39.30
N ASN A 325 17.76 22.21 39.15
CA ASN A 325 16.87 21.33 39.94
C ASN A 325 15.38 21.61 40.32
N THR A 326 14.64 20.48 40.36
CA THR A 326 13.44 20.09 41.17
C THR A 326 11.98 20.49 40.81
N ILE A 327 11.27 19.50 40.24
CA ILE A 327 10.01 18.84 40.69
C ILE A 327 8.70 19.66 40.96
N ASP A 328 7.60 19.12 40.40
CA ASP A 328 6.16 19.33 40.66
C ASP A 328 5.55 20.75 40.55
N GLN A 329 4.65 20.95 39.58
CA GLN A 329 3.19 20.84 39.81
C GLN A 329 2.36 20.90 38.51
N MET A 330 1.09 20.48 38.61
CA MET A 330 0.08 20.35 37.54
C MET A 330 -0.52 21.69 37.07
N VAL A 331 -1.49 21.58 36.13
CA VAL A 331 -2.57 22.52 35.76
C VAL A 331 -2.19 23.56 34.66
N PRO A 332 -3.05 23.84 33.65
CA PRO A 332 -3.67 22.93 32.68
C PRO A 332 -3.47 23.42 31.21
N VAL A 333 -3.90 22.67 30.19
CA VAL A 333 -4.20 23.25 28.86
C VAL A 333 -5.51 22.66 28.34
N ASP A 334 -6.34 23.53 27.77
CA ASP A 334 -7.75 23.29 27.48
C ASP A 334 -8.04 22.44 26.23
N LYS A 335 -9.29 21.96 26.23
CA LYS A 335 -9.97 21.16 25.21
C LYS A 335 -9.97 21.83 23.83
N GLU A 336 -9.73 21.02 22.79
CA GLU A 336 -10.69 20.81 21.69
C GLU A 336 -10.25 19.64 20.76
N ASN A 337 -10.11 18.43 21.32
CA ASN A 337 -10.19 17.18 20.55
C ASN A 337 -11.47 16.47 20.94
N ASN A 338 -12.45 16.45 20.02
CA ASN A 338 -13.79 15.93 20.27
C ASN A 338 -13.88 14.43 19.96
N THR A 339 -12.96 13.63 20.52
CA THR A 339 -12.84 12.21 20.22
C THR A 339 -13.96 11.40 20.89
N VAL A 340 -14.80 10.77 20.07
CA VAL A 340 -15.87 9.90 20.52
C VAL A 340 -15.32 8.49 20.73
N SER A 341 -15.04 8.13 21.97
CA SER A 341 -14.65 6.77 22.35
C SER A 341 -15.84 6.04 22.98
N GLN A 342 -16.20 4.87 22.44
CA GLN A 342 -17.20 3.98 23.05
C GLN A 342 -16.49 2.79 23.72
N LYS A 343 -16.89 2.48 24.94
CA LYS A 343 -16.54 1.22 25.61
C LYS A 343 -17.78 0.33 25.60
N LEU A 344 -17.68 -0.86 25.04
CA LEU A 344 -18.67 -1.91 25.24
C LEU A 344 -18.44 -2.51 26.63
N THR A 345 -19.50 -2.55 27.44
CA THR A 345 -19.52 -3.15 28.77
C THR A 345 -20.80 -3.94 28.93
N THR A 346 -20.70 -5.17 29.42
CA THR A 346 -21.86 -6.02 29.73
C THR A 346 -22.87 -5.34 30.65
N LYS A 347 -24.16 -5.58 30.41
CA LYS A 347 -25.25 -5.28 31.37
C LYS A 347 -25.58 -6.55 32.17
N GLU A 348 -25.77 -6.35 33.49
CA GLU A 348 -26.23 -7.36 34.45
C GLU A 348 -27.67 -7.85 34.20
#